data_AF-A0A851AZM6-F1
#
_entry.id   AF-A0A851AZM6-F1
#
_cell.length_a   1.000
_cell.length_b   1.000
_cell.length_c   1.000
_cell.angle_alpha   90.00
_cell.angle_beta   90.00
_cell.angle_gamma   90.00
#
_symmetry.space_group_name_H-M   'P 1'
#
loop_
_entity.id
_entity.type
_entity.pdbx_description
1 polymer ?
#
loop_
_entity_poly.entity_id
_entity_poly.type
_entity_poly.pdbx_seq_one_letter_code
_entity_poly.pdbx_strand_id
1 'polypeptide(L)'
;STCACVEYYGKALESLIKQVKIMSIHGKMKHKRNKIFTEFRKLPGGILVCTDVMARGIDIPEVHWVLQYDPPSSASAFVHRCGRTARIGNVGSALVFLLPMEESYINFLSINQKCPMQEMKPQTNVLDLLPKLKSMALADRAMFEKGMKAFVSYVQAYAKHECNLIFRIKDLDFASLARGFALLKMPKMPELRGKCFPDFTPVTVNTDSISFKDKNREKQRQKKLEEQR
;
A
#
# COMPACT_ATOMS: atom_id res chain seq x y z
N SER A 1 3.43 -3.00 -2.44
CA SER A 1 3.86 -4.37 -2.04
C SER A 1 2.84 -5.48 -2.27
N THR A 2 1.68 -5.52 -1.58
CA THR A 2 0.80 -6.72 -1.60
C THR A 2 -0.60 -6.45 -2.14
N CYS A 3 -1.36 -7.52 -2.43
CA CYS A 3 -2.78 -7.42 -2.80
C CYS A 3 -3.61 -6.69 -1.73
N ALA A 4 -3.33 -6.93 -0.45
CA ALA A 4 -4.08 -6.29 0.64
C ALA A 4 -3.74 -4.79 0.75
N CYS A 5 -2.49 -4.41 0.50
CA CYS A 5 -2.12 -2.99 0.41
C CYS A 5 -2.86 -2.30 -0.74
N VAL A 6 -2.96 -2.93 -1.92
CA VAL A 6 -3.71 -2.36 -3.05
C VAL A 6 -5.19 -2.20 -2.70
N GLU A 7 -5.82 -3.19 -2.08
CA GLU A 7 -7.23 -3.10 -1.66
C GLU A 7 -7.46 -1.98 -0.62
N TYR A 8 -6.54 -1.82 0.33
CA TYR A 8 -6.60 -0.79 1.37
C TYR A 8 -6.37 0.61 0.80
N TYR A 9 -5.21 0.84 0.16
CA TYR A 9 -4.86 2.14 -0.39
C TYR A 9 -5.76 2.54 -1.55
N GLY A 10 -6.21 1.61 -2.39
CA GLY A 10 -7.20 1.88 -3.43
C GLY A 10 -8.49 2.47 -2.85
N LYS A 11 -9.00 1.89 -1.75
CA LYS A 11 -10.20 2.40 -1.09
C LYS A 11 -9.97 3.70 -0.33
N ALA A 12 -8.81 3.83 0.31
CA ALA A 12 -8.40 5.06 0.97
C ALA A 12 -8.33 6.22 -0.03
N LEU A 13 -7.57 6.06 -1.13
CA LEU A 13 -7.37 7.08 -2.15
C LEU A 13 -8.69 7.46 -2.83
N GLU A 14 -9.57 6.50 -3.13
CA GLU A 14 -10.92 6.78 -3.68
C GLU A 14 -11.75 7.68 -2.75
N SER A 15 -11.59 7.55 -1.43
CA SER A 15 -12.26 8.39 -0.45
C SER A 15 -11.59 9.77 -0.28
N LEU A 16 -10.25 9.79 -0.34
CA LEU A 16 -9.44 10.97 -0.02
C LEU A 16 -9.29 11.92 -1.20
N ILE A 17 -8.98 11.41 -2.40
CA ILE A 17 -8.74 12.21 -3.60
C ILE A 17 -10.06 12.34 -4.35
N LYS A 18 -10.64 13.54 -4.29
CA LYS A 18 -11.84 13.87 -5.07
C LYS A 18 -11.44 14.24 -6.50
N GLN A 19 -12.36 14.06 -7.44
CA GLN A 19 -12.22 14.45 -8.86
C GLN A 19 -11.22 13.63 -9.70
N VAL A 20 -10.42 12.75 -9.09
CA VAL A 20 -9.53 11.83 -9.81
C VAL A 20 -10.12 10.42 -9.76
N LYS A 21 -10.22 9.76 -10.93
CA LYS A 21 -10.66 8.37 -11.00
C LYS A 21 -9.56 7.46 -10.44
N ILE A 22 -9.87 6.74 -9.36
CA ILE A 22 -8.99 5.74 -8.76
C ILE A 22 -9.43 4.35 -9.23
N MET A 23 -8.49 3.57 -9.73
CA MET A 23 -8.71 2.16 -10.08
C MET A 23 -7.68 1.29 -9.39
N SER A 24 -7.98 0.01 -9.19
CA SER A 24 -7.06 -0.90 -8.49
C SER A 24 -6.99 -2.25 -9.17
N ILE A 25 -5.76 -2.78 -9.33
CA ILE A 25 -5.50 -4.10 -9.90
C ILE A 25 -4.47 -4.84 -9.04
N HIS A 26 -4.79 -6.08 -8.66
CA HIS A 26 -3.83 -6.96 -7.97
C HIS A 26 -3.99 -8.41 -8.42
N GLY A 27 -3.00 -9.26 -8.09
CA GLY A 27 -2.90 -10.63 -8.60
C GLY A 27 -4.08 -11.56 -8.29
N LYS A 28 -4.92 -11.24 -7.28
CA LYS A 28 -6.12 -12.03 -6.95
C LYS A 28 -7.35 -11.69 -7.83
N MET A 29 -7.27 -10.67 -8.70
CA MET A 29 -8.38 -10.20 -9.53
C MET A 29 -8.45 -10.86 -10.92
N LYS A 30 -8.55 -12.20 -10.99
CA LYS A 30 -8.43 -12.94 -12.26
C LYS A 30 -9.40 -12.46 -13.37
N HIS A 31 -10.70 -12.37 -13.09
CA HIS A 31 -11.73 -12.09 -14.11
C HIS A 31 -12.01 -10.60 -14.34
N LYS A 32 -11.68 -9.73 -13.37
CA LYS A 32 -11.99 -8.29 -13.43
C LYS A 32 -10.83 -7.45 -13.96
N ARG A 33 -9.61 -7.98 -13.96
CA ARG A 33 -8.39 -7.24 -14.35
C ARG A 33 -8.49 -6.64 -15.74
N ASN A 34 -8.85 -7.44 -16.75
CA ASN A 34 -8.89 -6.96 -18.15
C ASN A 34 -9.93 -5.86 -18.33
N LYS A 35 -11.10 -5.99 -17.68
CA LYS A 35 -12.15 -4.95 -17.74
C LYS A 35 -11.66 -3.63 -17.14
N ILE A 36 -11.07 -3.68 -15.94
CA ILE A 36 -10.54 -2.49 -15.25
C ILE A 36 -9.41 -1.86 -16.06
N PHE A 37 -8.53 -2.68 -16.63
CA PHE A 37 -7.42 -2.20 -17.44
C PHE A 37 -7.89 -1.51 -18.72
N THR A 38 -8.87 -2.10 -19.42
CA THR A 38 -9.47 -1.49 -20.61
C THR A 38 -10.21 -0.20 -20.29
N GLU A 39 -10.89 -0.11 -19.14
CA GLU A 39 -11.50 1.13 -18.68
C GLU A 39 -10.43 2.18 -18.37
N PHE A 40 -9.36 1.81 -17.66
CA PHE A 40 -8.27 2.72 -17.32
C PHE A 40 -7.60 3.33 -18.56
N ARG A 41 -7.32 2.53 -19.58
CA ARG A 41 -6.74 2.99 -20.86
C ARG A 41 -7.59 4.02 -21.61
N LYS A 42 -8.89 4.09 -21.33
CA LYS A 42 -9.82 5.04 -21.97
C LYS A 42 -9.99 6.33 -21.17
N LEU A 43 -9.44 6.40 -19.95
CA LEU A 43 -9.57 7.59 -19.12
C LEU A 43 -8.63 8.68 -19.64
N PRO A 44 -9.06 9.95 -19.68
CA PRO A 44 -8.18 11.08 -19.98
C PRO A 44 -7.16 11.33 -18.86
N GLY A 45 -7.41 10.79 -17.65
CA GLY A 45 -6.51 10.87 -16.52
C GLY A 45 -7.05 10.09 -15.32
N GLY A 46 -6.15 9.56 -14.49
CA GLY A 46 -6.52 8.78 -13.32
C GLY A 46 -5.32 8.14 -12.62
N ILE A 47 -5.58 7.47 -11.50
CA ILE A 47 -4.57 6.75 -10.73
C ILE A 47 -4.90 5.25 -10.74
N LEU A 48 -3.93 4.44 -11.17
CA LEU A 48 -4.00 2.98 -11.09
C LEU A 48 -3.12 2.47 -9.95
N VAL A 49 -3.75 2.01 -8.88
CA VAL A 49 -3.08 1.37 -7.75
C VAL A 49 -2.88 -0.11 -8.05
N CYS A 50 -1.64 -0.59 -8.11
CA CYS A 50 -1.41 -1.98 -8.48
C CYS A 50 -0.19 -2.65 -7.82
N THR A 51 -0.19 -3.99 -7.85
CA THR A 51 1.00 -4.80 -7.54
C THR A 51 1.81 -5.08 -8.81
N ASP A 52 2.93 -5.81 -8.67
CA ASP A 52 3.82 -6.20 -9.79
C ASP A 52 3.17 -7.04 -10.89
N VAL A 53 1.90 -7.42 -10.74
CA VAL A 53 1.09 -8.01 -11.82
C VAL A 53 0.97 -7.06 -13.02
N MET A 54 1.16 -5.75 -12.80
CA MET A 54 1.17 -4.74 -13.86
C MET A 54 2.57 -4.31 -14.31
N ALA A 55 3.63 -4.86 -13.72
CA ALA A 55 5.01 -4.38 -13.95
C ALA A 55 5.65 -4.91 -15.24
N ARG A 56 5.17 -6.02 -15.82
CA ARG A 56 5.78 -6.65 -17.01
C ARG A 56 4.77 -6.88 -18.11
N GLY A 57 5.20 -6.73 -19.37
CA GLY A 57 4.43 -7.12 -20.57
C GLY A 57 3.15 -6.34 -20.84
N ILE A 58 2.78 -5.39 -19.98
CA ILE A 58 1.56 -4.58 -20.16
C ILE A 58 1.95 -3.18 -20.61
N ASP A 59 1.48 -2.81 -21.79
CA ASP A 59 1.68 -1.47 -22.30
C ASP A 59 0.56 -0.54 -21.82
N ILE A 60 0.92 0.49 -21.05
CA ILE A 60 -0.01 1.52 -20.59
C ILE A 60 0.41 2.79 -21.33
N PRO A 61 -0.39 3.27 -22.30
CA PRO A 61 -0.05 4.49 -23.02
C PRO A 61 -0.04 5.67 -22.03
N GLU A 62 0.89 6.61 -22.24
CA GLU A 62 0.87 7.94 -21.61
C GLU A 62 0.92 7.96 -20.06
N VAL A 63 1.68 7.05 -19.46
CA VAL A 63 1.97 7.11 -18.02
C VAL A 63 2.95 8.25 -17.76
N HIS A 64 2.49 9.33 -17.12
CA HIS A 64 3.34 10.46 -16.72
C HIS A 64 4.21 10.16 -15.50
N TRP A 65 3.63 9.46 -14.51
CA TRP A 65 4.28 9.18 -13.23
C TRP A 65 4.14 7.71 -12.82
N VAL A 66 5.24 7.12 -12.36
CA VAL A 66 5.28 5.85 -11.65
C VAL A 66 5.65 6.10 -10.20
N LEU A 67 4.67 5.96 -9.30
CA LEU A 67 4.89 6.10 -7.86
C LEU A 67 5.06 4.72 -7.22
N GLN A 68 6.22 4.49 -6.63
CA GLN A 68 6.54 3.29 -5.87
C GLN A 68 6.47 3.64 -4.38
N TYR A 69 5.26 3.53 -3.81
CA TYR A 69 5.01 3.82 -2.40
C TYR A 69 5.92 3.03 -1.44
N ASP A 70 6.28 1.82 -1.86
CA ASP A 70 7.24 0.97 -1.20
C ASP A 70 8.17 0.33 -2.24
N PRO A 71 9.45 0.09 -1.89
CA PRO A 71 10.37 -0.62 -2.76
C PRO A 71 9.82 -2.01 -3.16
N PRO A 72 9.95 -2.41 -4.43
CA PRO A 72 9.56 -3.75 -4.87
C PRO A 72 10.44 -4.81 -4.23
N SER A 73 9.94 -6.04 -4.13
CA SER A 73 10.68 -7.17 -3.53
C SER A 73 12.03 -7.49 -4.17
N SER A 74 12.29 -7.00 -5.40
CA SER A 74 13.53 -7.19 -6.14
C SER A 74 13.99 -5.93 -6.87
N ALA A 75 15.31 -5.81 -7.03
CA ALA A 75 15.94 -4.73 -7.81
C ALA A 75 15.47 -4.72 -9.27
N SER A 76 15.29 -5.90 -9.86
CA SER A 76 14.80 -6.03 -11.23
C SER A 76 13.36 -5.54 -11.36
N ALA A 77 12.50 -5.81 -10.37
CA ALA A 77 11.12 -5.31 -10.38
C ALA A 77 11.08 -3.77 -10.28
N PHE A 78 12.04 -3.14 -9.59
CA PHE A 78 12.16 -1.67 -9.57
C PHE A 78 12.34 -1.10 -10.98
N VAL A 79 13.29 -1.62 -11.75
CA VAL A 79 13.52 -1.18 -13.13
C VAL A 79 12.30 -1.42 -14.01
N HIS A 80 11.62 -2.57 -13.86
CA HIS A 80 10.41 -2.86 -14.63
C HIS A 80 9.23 -1.92 -14.32
N ARG A 81 9.09 -1.52 -13.05
CA ARG A 81 8.12 -0.50 -12.61
C ARG A 81 8.44 0.84 -13.24
N CYS A 82 9.69 1.32 -13.13
CA CYS A 82 10.13 2.56 -13.77
C CYS A 82 9.88 2.54 -15.29
N GLY A 83 10.16 1.42 -15.94
CA GLY A 83 9.91 1.22 -17.37
C GLY A 83 8.43 1.16 -17.78
N ARG A 84 7.47 1.51 -16.91
CA ARG A 84 6.06 1.76 -17.29
C ARG A 84 5.82 3.17 -17.83
N THR A 85 6.68 4.12 -17.48
CA THR A 85 6.65 5.51 -18.00
C THR A 85 7.77 5.71 -19.02
N ALA A 86 7.84 6.92 -19.61
CA ALA A 86 8.87 7.34 -20.58
C ALA A 86 9.02 6.37 -21.78
N ARG A 87 7.90 5.93 -22.35
CA ARG A 87 7.84 4.96 -23.46
C ARG A 87 7.58 5.64 -24.79
N ILE A 88 8.15 5.08 -25.86
CA ILE A 88 7.88 5.49 -27.26
C ILE A 88 8.12 7.00 -27.43
N GLY A 89 9.27 7.49 -26.96
CA GLY A 89 9.64 8.90 -27.07
C GLY A 89 8.93 9.86 -26.11
N ASN A 90 7.97 9.40 -25.30
CA ASN A 90 7.33 10.24 -24.28
C ASN A 90 8.26 10.50 -23.08
N VAL A 91 8.05 11.63 -22.41
CA VAL A 91 8.70 11.97 -21.14
C VAL A 91 7.93 11.35 -19.98
N GLY A 92 8.64 11.03 -18.89
CA GLY A 92 8.07 10.34 -17.76
C GLY A 92 8.90 10.49 -16.50
N SER A 93 8.29 10.29 -15.34
CA SER A 93 8.98 10.35 -14.05
C SER A 93 8.65 9.14 -13.19
N ALA A 94 9.63 8.66 -12.44
CA ALA A 94 9.46 7.59 -11.47
C ALA A 94 9.98 8.05 -10.11
N LEU A 95 9.21 7.80 -9.05
CA LEU A 95 9.54 8.15 -7.68
C LEU A 95 9.39 6.92 -6.80
N VAL A 96 10.35 6.72 -5.90
CA VAL A 96 10.27 5.72 -4.83
C VAL A 96 10.40 6.40 -3.49
N PHE A 97 9.57 5.97 -2.54
CA PHE A 97 9.68 6.41 -1.16
C PHE A 97 10.60 5.44 -0.42
N LEU A 98 11.59 6.00 0.27
CA LEU A 98 12.53 5.25 1.10
C LEU A 98 12.47 5.79 2.54
N LEU A 99 12.54 4.89 3.51
CA LEU A 99 12.81 5.26 4.90
C LEU A 99 14.29 5.68 5.04
N PRO A 100 14.66 6.50 6.04
CA PRO A 100 16.06 6.90 6.23
C PRO A 100 17.03 5.71 6.34
N MET A 101 16.61 4.62 6.98
CA MET A 101 17.38 3.37 7.10
C MET A 101 17.55 2.59 5.78
N GLU A 102 16.80 2.94 4.74
CA GLU A 102 16.83 2.28 3.43
C GLU A 102 17.71 3.02 2.42
N GLU A 103 18.38 4.11 2.81
CA GLU A 103 19.17 4.98 1.92
C GLU A 103 20.24 4.21 1.12
N SER A 104 20.84 3.18 1.71
CA SER A 104 21.80 2.29 1.04
C SER A 104 21.24 1.62 -0.23
N TYR A 105 19.92 1.55 -0.37
CA TYR A 105 19.26 1.04 -1.58
C TYR A 105 19.56 1.88 -2.82
N ILE A 106 19.78 3.19 -2.66
CA ILE A 106 20.11 4.12 -3.77
C ILE A 106 21.42 3.70 -4.44
N ASN A 107 22.47 3.51 -3.63
CA ASN A 107 23.78 3.08 -4.12
C ASN A 107 23.71 1.66 -4.71
N PHE A 108 22.95 0.77 -4.07
CA PHE A 108 22.73 -0.58 -4.58
C PHE A 108 22.07 -0.57 -5.97
N LEU A 109 21.03 0.24 -6.20
CA LEU A 109 20.38 0.37 -7.50
C LEU A 109 21.28 1.00 -8.57
N SER A 110 22.04 2.04 -8.19
CA SER A 110 23.02 2.68 -9.08
C SER A 110 24.03 1.67 -9.62
N ILE A 111 24.64 0.86 -8.73
CA ILE A 111 25.69 -0.10 -9.10
C ILE A 111 25.10 -1.32 -9.84
N ASN A 112 24.06 -1.94 -9.27
CA ASN A 112 23.57 -3.25 -9.73
C ASN A 112 22.54 -3.17 -10.84
N GLN A 113 21.81 -2.06 -10.96
CA GLN A 113 20.77 -1.85 -11.99
C GLN A 113 21.10 -0.71 -12.95
N LYS A 114 22.27 -0.05 -12.79
CA LYS A 114 22.68 1.12 -13.60
C LYS A 114 21.61 2.22 -13.60
N CYS A 115 20.94 2.38 -12.47
CA CYS A 115 19.85 3.33 -12.28
C CYS A 115 20.25 4.36 -11.22
N PRO A 116 21.02 5.40 -11.58
CA PRO A 116 21.30 6.50 -10.67
C PRO A 116 20.00 7.24 -10.36
N MET A 117 19.85 7.66 -9.11
CA MET A 117 18.67 8.36 -8.62
C MET A 117 19.06 9.72 -8.06
N GLN A 118 18.13 10.67 -8.13
CA GLN A 118 18.25 11.97 -7.50
C GLN A 118 17.29 12.04 -6.32
N GLU A 119 17.77 12.59 -5.20
CA GLU A 119 16.92 12.85 -4.05
C GLU A 119 15.91 13.96 -4.35
N MET A 120 14.65 13.72 -4.02
CA MET A 120 13.60 14.73 -4.04
C MET A 120 13.22 15.07 -2.60
N LYS A 121 13.38 16.33 -2.21
CA LYS A 121 13.03 16.78 -0.85
C LYS A 121 11.53 16.61 -0.61
N PRO A 122 11.12 16.06 0.55
CA PRO A 122 9.71 15.97 0.93
C PRO A 122 9.05 17.36 0.98
N GLN A 123 7.78 17.42 0.59
CA GLN A 123 6.96 18.61 0.77
C GLN A 123 6.63 18.78 2.26
N THR A 124 6.84 19.97 2.80
CA THR A 124 6.58 20.27 4.22
C THR A 124 5.13 20.65 4.49
N ASN A 125 4.46 21.26 3.50
CA ASN A 125 3.06 21.64 3.61
C ASN A 125 2.15 20.50 3.12
N VAL A 126 1.86 19.55 4.00
CA VAL A 126 0.99 18.40 3.71
C VAL A 126 -0.24 18.39 4.60
N LEU A 127 -1.37 17.98 4.04
CA LEU A 127 -2.60 17.79 4.80
C LEU A 127 -2.48 16.54 5.67
N ASP A 128 -2.86 16.64 6.95
CA ASP A 128 -2.97 15.46 7.81
C ASP A 128 -4.23 14.64 7.46
N LEU A 129 -4.00 13.48 6.85
CA LEU A 129 -5.04 12.54 6.42
C LEU A 129 -5.34 11.47 7.47
N LEU A 130 -4.53 11.37 8.53
CA LEU A 130 -4.63 10.32 9.54
C LEU A 130 -5.98 10.35 10.29
N PRO A 131 -6.52 11.51 10.75
CA PRO A 131 -7.82 11.55 11.41
C PRO A 131 -8.95 11.04 10.52
N LYS A 132 -8.93 11.39 9.23
CA LYS A 132 -9.93 10.96 8.25
C LYS A 132 -9.85 9.47 8.00
N LEU A 133 -8.65 8.91 7.87
CA LEU A 133 -8.46 7.46 7.71
C LEU A 133 -8.90 6.67 8.95
N LYS A 134 -8.58 7.16 10.16
CA LYS A 134 -9.06 6.56 11.41
C LYS A 134 -10.59 6.60 11.51
N SER A 135 -11.21 7.73 11.15
CA SER A 135 -12.67 7.86 11.10
C SER A 135 -13.30 6.86 10.10
N MET A 136 -12.69 6.66 8.94
CA MET A 136 -13.15 5.64 7.98
C MET A 136 -13.10 4.23 8.56
N ALA A 137 -12.04 3.88 9.31
CA ALA A 137 -11.91 2.58 9.96
C ALA A 137 -12.91 2.40 11.11
N LEU A 138 -13.18 3.44 11.89
CA LEU A 138 -14.20 3.44 12.96
C LEU A 138 -15.62 3.32 12.39
N ALA A 139 -15.87 3.90 11.23
CA ALA A 139 -17.20 3.90 10.61
C ALA A 139 -17.54 2.61 9.87
N ASP A 140 -16.55 1.79 9.47
CA ASP A 140 -16.78 0.55 8.72
C ASP A 140 -15.74 -0.52 9.05
N ARG A 141 -16.21 -1.64 9.60
CA ARG A 141 -15.40 -2.84 9.88
C ARG A 141 -14.65 -3.32 8.65
N ALA A 142 -15.20 -3.16 7.45
CA ALA A 142 -14.51 -3.56 6.22
C ALA A 142 -13.24 -2.74 5.96
N MET A 143 -13.24 -1.45 6.30
CA MET A 143 -12.06 -0.59 6.15
C MET A 143 -11.04 -0.90 7.25
N PHE A 144 -11.50 -1.07 8.49
CA PHE A 144 -10.67 -1.51 9.61
C PHE A 144 -9.92 -2.82 9.30
N GLU A 145 -10.64 -3.86 8.88
CA GLU A 145 -10.04 -5.16 8.57
C GLU A 145 -9.06 -5.11 7.38
N LYS A 146 -9.35 -4.28 6.36
CA LYS A 146 -8.43 -4.04 5.25
C LYS A 146 -7.12 -3.43 5.72
N GLY A 147 -7.17 -2.41 6.58
CA GLY A 147 -5.98 -1.78 7.15
C GLY A 147 -5.13 -2.80 7.92
N MET A 148 -5.75 -3.57 8.81
CA MET A 148 -5.07 -4.61 9.59
C MET A 148 -4.41 -5.65 8.68
N LYS A 149 -5.13 -6.14 7.67
CA LYS A 149 -4.61 -7.14 6.72
C LYS A 149 -3.50 -6.56 5.85
N ALA A 150 -3.64 -5.31 5.41
CA ALA A 150 -2.64 -4.62 4.61
C ALA A 150 -1.33 -4.46 5.40
N PHE A 151 -1.38 -3.99 6.64
CA PHE A 151 -0.22 -3.89 7.51
C PHE A 151 0.49 -5.24 7.70
N VAL A 152 -0.25 -6.29 8.10
CA VAL A 152 0.33 -7.62 8.33
C VAL A 152 1.03 -8.12 7.06
N SER A 153 0.36 -8.00 5.92
CA SER A 153 0.92 -8.43 4.64
C SER A 153 2.13 -7.61 4.20
N TYR A 154 2.16 -6.31 4.51
CA TYR A 154 3.29 -5.43 4.20
C TYR A 154 4.51 -5.85 5.02
N VAL A 155 4.37 -6.02 6.34
CA VAL A 155 5.47 -6.45 7.21
C VAL A 155 6.04 -7.80 6.74
N GLN A 156 5.17 -8.75 6.38
CA GLN A 156 5.59 -10.05 5.85
C GLN A 156 6.30 -9.95 4.49
N ALA A 157 5.88 -9.03 3.62
CA ALA A 157 6.54 -8.79 2.34
C ALA A 157 7.90 -8.13 2.53
N TYR A 158 7.97 -7.12 3.42
CA TYR A 158 9.20 -6.42 3.78
C TYR A 158 10.25 -7.38 4.34
N ALA A 159 9.83 -8.29 5.24
CA ALA A 159 10.70 -9.31 5.82
C ALA A 159 11.30 -10.29 4.80
N LYS A 160 10.65 -10.44 3.64
CA LYS A 160 11.03 -11.37 2.56
C LYS A 160 11.69 -10.66 1.37
N HIS A 161 12.05 -9.39 1.53
CA HIS A 161 12.68 -8.63 0.48
C HIS A 161 14.04 -9.26 0.10
N GLU A 162 14.37 -9.31 -1.20
CA GLU A 162 15.63 -9.93 -1.67
C GLU A 162 16.86 -9.24 -1.09
N CYS A 163 16.87 -7.90 -1.08
CA CYS A 163 17.86 -7.08 -0.37
C CYS A 163 17.65 -7.04 1.15
N ASN A 164 17.56 -8.20 1.82
CA ASN A 164 17.27 -8.31 3.25
C ASN A 164 18.30 -7.63 4.18
N LEU A 165 19.53 -7.40 3.71
CA LEU A 165 20.57 -6.66 4.43
C LEU A 165 20.29 -5.16 4.51
N ILE A 166 19.54 -4.63 3.54
CA ILE A 166 19.09 -3.24 3.49
C ILE A 166 17.74 -3.13 4.18
N PHE A 167 16.78 -3.97 3.78
CA PHE A 167 15.42 -3.97 4.31
C PHE A 167 15.29 -4.84 5.56
N ARG A 168 15.97 -4.43 6.63
CA ARG A 168 16.03 -5.20 7.88
C ARG A 168 14.76 -4.97 8.70
N ILE A 169 13.95 -6.02 8.87
CA ILE A 169 12.71 -5.96 9.67
C ILE A 169 12.95 -5.51 11.13
N LYS A 170 14.14 -5.80 11.68
CA LYS A 170 14.49 -5.44 13.05
C LYS A 170 14.62 -3.94 13.28
N ASP A 171 14.93 -3.17 12.24
CA ASP A 171 15.10 -1.72 12.32
C ASP A 171 13.79 -0.97 12.01
N LEU A 172 12.76 -1.69 11.57
CA LEU A 172 11.49 -1.11 11.16
C LEU A 172 10.72 -0.60 12.37
N ASP A 173 10.39 0.69 12.38
CA ASP A 173 9.50 1.27 13.37
C ASP A 173 8.05 0.85 13.10
N PHE A 174 7.62 -0.21 13.79
CA PHE A 174 6.27 -0.75 13.70
C PHE A 174 5.19 0.24 14.18
N ALA A 175 5.49 1.12 15.13
CA ALA A 175 4.52 2.08 15.65
C ALA A 175 4.23 3.16 14.61
N SER A 176 5.27 3.75 14.02
CA SER A 176 5.14 4.71 12.92
C SER A 176 4.50 4.07 11.69
N LEU A 177 4.88 2.83 11.35
CA LEU A 177 4.25 2.10 10.26
C LEU A 177 2.76 1.86 10.51
N ALA A 178 2.39 1.45 11.73
CA ALA A 178 0.99 1.24 12.09
C ALA A 178 0.18 2.54 12.04
N ARG A 179 0.78 3.68 12.40
CA ARG A 179 0.20 5.02 12.18
C ARG A 179 -0.01 5.30 10.70
N GLY A 180 0.96 4.98 9.82
CA GLY A 180 0.83 5.13 8.37
C GLY A 180 -0.33 4.32 7.76
N PHE A 181 -0.60 3.13 8.30
CA PHE A 181 -1.78 2.32 7.95
C PHE A 181 -3.06 2.72 8.70
N ALA A 182 -3.04 3.82 9.47
CA ALA A 182 -4.14 4.33 10.28
C ALA A 182 -4.78 3.26 11.19
N LEU A 183 -3.97 2.34 11.73
CA LEU A 183 -4.47 1.26 12.57
C LEU A 183 -5.09 1.81 13.87
N LEU A 184 -6.20 1.19 14.29
CA LEU A 184 -6.86 1.51 15.55
C LEU A 184 -6.26 0.72 16.73
N LYS A 185 -5.70 -0.47 16.44
CA LYS A 185 -4.98 -1.35 17.38
C LYS A 185 -3.87 -2.11 16.66
N MET A 186 -2.86 -2.54 17.40
CA MET A 186 -1.80 -3.40 16.84
C MET A 186 -2.34 -4.82 16.52
N PRO A 187 -1.95 -5.41 15.38
CA PRO A 187 -2.33 -6.77 15.05
C PRO A 187 -1.58 -7.79 15.90
N LYS A 188 -2.22 -8.95 16.13
CA LYS A 188 -1.54 -10.12 16.69
C LYS A 188 -0.84 -10.87 15.55
N MET A 189 0.48 -10.79 15.47
CA MET A 189 1.29 -11.51 14.47
C MET A 189 2.66 -11.92 15.04
N PRO A 190 3.32 -12.96 14.48
CA PRO A 190 4.61 -13.45 14.98
C PRO A 190 5.68 -12.38 15.10
N GLU A 191 5.77 -11.47 14.12
CA GLU A 191 6.79 -10.43 14.01
C GLU A 191 6.69 -9.34 15.10
N LEU A 192 5.52 -9.24 15.75
CA LEU A 192 5.23 -8.31 16.84
C LEU A 192 5.19 -9.01 18.22
N ARG A 193 5.32 -10.34 18.27
CA ARG A 193 5.21 -11.10 19.52
C ARG A 193 6.32 -10.68 20.48
N GLY A 194 5.95 -10.37 21.73
CA GLY A 194 6.89 -9.97 22.77
C GLY A 194 7.43 -8.54 22.66
N LYS A 195 6.95 -7.74 21.70
CA LYS A 195 7.33 -6.32 21.55
C LYS A 195 6.32 -5.40 22.22
N CYS A 196 6.82 -4.30 22.77
CA CYS A 196 6.01 -3.20 23.30
C CYS A 196 6.09 -2.00 22.34
N PHE A 197 5.00 -1.25 22.22
CA PHE A 197 4.88 -0.11 21.30
C PHE A 197 4.42 1.15 22.06
N PRO A 198 5.29 1.77 22.87
CA PRO A 198 4.91 2.95 23.67
C PRO A 198 4.46 4.14 22.81
N ASP A 199 5.04 4.28 21.62
CA ASP A 199 4.74 5.40 20.68
C ASP A 199 3.50 5.16 19.81
N PHE A 200 2.86 3.99 19.96
CA PHE A 200 1.59 3.70 19.30
C PHE A 200 0.44 4.06 20.23
N THR A 201 -0.32 5.10 19.87
CA THR A 201 -1.53 5.49 20.61
C THR A 201 -2.75 4.75 20.06
N PRO A 202 -3.26 3.69 20.75
CA PRO A 202 -4.48 3.01 20.34
C PRO A 202 -5.69 3.95 20.50
N VAL A 203 -6.74 3.68 19.74
CA VAL A 203 -8.01 4.39 19.95
C VAL A 203 -8.72 3.79 21.17
N THR A 204 -9.35 4.66 21.99
CA THR A 204 -10.07 4.26 23.21
C THR A 204 -11.32 3.43 22.94
N VAL A 205 -11.85 3.48 21.71
CA VAL A 205 -13.03 2.75 21.27
C VAL A 205 -12.75 1.25 21.21
N ASN A 206 -13.67 0.45 21.75
CA ASN A 206 -13.62 -1.00 21.61
C ASN A 206 -13.74 -1.39 20.13
N THR A 207 -12.63 -1.80 19.52
CA THR A 207 -12.60 -2.21 18.10
C THR A 207 -13.53 -3.38 17.76
N ASP A 208 -13.97 -4.16 18.74
CA ASP A 208 -14.88 -5.29 18.52
C ASP A 208 -16.35 -4.84 18.37
N SER A 209 -16.68 -3.59 18.74
CA SER A 209 -18.02 -3.05 18.48
C SER A 209 -18.20 -2.49 17.05
N ILE A 210 -17.12 -2.30 16.30
CA ILE A 210 -17.18 -1.77 14.93
C ILE A 210 -17.97 -2.74 14.03
N SER A 211 -19.04 -2.26 13.40
CA SER A 211 -19.91 -3.03 12.51
C SER A 211 -19.56 -2.82 11.03
N PHE A 212 -19.92 -3.79 10.19
CA PHE A 212 -19.87 -3.61 8.75
C PHE A 212 -20.97 -2.66 8.30
N LYS A 213 -20.64 -1.70 7.43
CA LYS A 213 -21.67 -0.89 6.75
C LYS A 213 -22.58 -1.72 5.85
N ASP A 214 -22.04 -2.81 5.28
CA ASP A 214 -22.81 -3.78 4.52
C ASP A 214 -23.63 -4.68 5.48
N LYS A 215 -24.95 -4.51 5.42
CA LYS A 215 -25.91 -5.24 6.27
C LYS A 215 -25.81 -6.76 6.13
N ASN A 216 -25.50 -7.28 4.93
CA ASN A 216 -25.41 -8.72 4.71
C ASN A 216 -24.15 -9.28 5.36
N ARG A 217 -23.02 -8.55 5.25
CA ARG A 217 -21.78 -8.93 5.92
C ARG A 217 -21.90 -8.85 7.44
N GLU A 218 -22.62 -7.85 7.96
CA GLU A 218 -22.86 -7.75 9.41
C GLU A 218 -23.70 -8.91 9.94
N LYS A 219 -24.79 -9.28 9.25
CA LYS A 219 -25.59 -10.47 9.59
C LYS A 219 -24.74 -11.75 9.62
N GLN A 220 -23.87 -11.94 8.62
CA GLN A 220 -22.97 -13.10 8.59
C GLN A 220 -21.97 -13.09 9.75
N ARG A 221 -21.49 -11.92 10.15
CA ARG A 221 -20.59 -11.77 11.29
C ARG A 221 -21.28 -12.12 12.60
N GLN A 222 -22.50 -11.61 12.82
CA GLN A 222 -23.28 -11.90 14.02
C GLN A 222 -23.53 -13.40 14.18
N LYS A 223 -23.94 -14.08 13.10
CA LYS A 223 -24.07 -15.55 13.10
C LYS A 223 -22.79 -16.26 13.51
N LYS A 224 -21.63 -15.86 12.96
CA LYS A 224 -20.34 -16.45 13.35
C LYS A 224 -19.95 -16.20 14.81
N LEU A 225 -20.36 -15.05 15.37
CA LEU A 225 -20.11 -14.74 16.78
C LEU A 225 -21.04 -15.54 17.70
N GLU A 226 -22.27 -15.82 17.27
CA GLU A 226 -23.19 -16.71 17.97
C GLU A 226 -22.72 -18.16 17.93
N GLU A 227 -22.19 -18.63 16.79
CA GLU A 227 -21.60 -19.98 16.64
C GLU A 227 -20.32 -20.19 17.47
N GLN A 228 -19.65 -19.11 17.89
CA GLN A 228 -18.41 -19.14 18.68
C GLN A 228 -18.64 -18.94 20.19
N ARG A 229 -19.88 -18.70 20.62
CA ARG A 229 -20.29 -18.60 22.02
C ARG A 229 -20.77 -19.94 22.53
#